data_AF-A0A0L0GKN9-F1
#
_entry.id   AF-A0A0L0GKN9-F1
#
_cell.length_a   1.000
_cell.length_b   1.000
_cell.length_c   1.000
_cell.angle_alpha   90.00
_cell.angle_beta   90.00
_cell.angle_gamma   90.00
#
_symmetry.space_group_name_H-M   'P 1'
#
loop_
_entity.id
_entity.type
_entity.pdbx_description
1 polymer ?
#
loop_
_entity_poly.entity_id
_entity_poly.type
_entity_poly.pdbx_seq_one_letter_code
_entity_poly.pdbx_strand_id
1 'polypeptide(L)'
;MHDDYKTRLTTLSDKLTNVVLEEADPENWAGGNKRVNALTKQERGDRYWDKKNAAASLTLLIKVHSLIGMHTRGGIPTEPSESDEEFELGQRVSNAEREAAAIIERLQKGKK
;
A
#
# COMPACT_ATOMS: atom_id res chain seq x y z
N MET A 1 -9.37 7.04 29.79
CA MET A 1 -8.36 6.29 29.00
C MET A 1 -8.37 6.70 27.52
N HIS A 2 -8.88 7.89 27.18
CA HIS A 2 -9.07 8.38 25.81
C HIS A 2 -8.11 9.54 25.48
N ASP A 3 -7.21 9.90 26.40
CA ASP A 3 -6.48 11.17 26.34
C ASP A 3 -5.08 11.07 25.70
N ASP A 4 -4.54 9.85 25.52
CA ASP A 4 -3.15 9.67 25.05
C ASP A 4 -3.03 9.24 23.57
N TYR A 5 -4.15 9.04 22.85
CA TYR A 5 -4.04 8.57 21.47
C TYR A 5 -3.37 9.61 20.55
N LYS A 6 -3.50 10.91 20.84
CA LYS A 6 -2.84 11.98 20.06
C LYS A 6 -1.32 11.87 20.16
N THR A 7 -0.79 11.78 21.38
CA THR A 7 0.64 11.58 21.64
C THR A 7 1.16 10.31 20.95
N ARG A 8 0.38 9.23 21.03
CA ARG A 8 0.72 7.95 20.40
C ARG A 8 0.73 8.03 18.88
N LEU A 9 -0.23 8.74 18.28
CA LEU A 9 -0.27 8.95 16.82
C LEU A 9 0.91 9.81 16.36
N THR A 10 1.24 10.89 17.06
CA THR A 10 2.43 11.70 16.76
C THR A 10 3.71 10.87 16.87
N THR A 11 3.86 10.11 17.96
CA THR A 11 5.02 9.22 18.15
C THR A 11 5.12 8.16 17.05
N LEU A 12 3.97 7.61 16.61
CA LEU A 12 3.92 6.65 15.51
C LEU A 12 4.30 7.32 14.18
N SER A 13 3.86 8.56 13.97
CA SER A 13 4.21 9.38 12.80
C SER A 13 5.72 9.55 12.68
N ASP A 14 6.40 9.90 13.78
CA ASP A 14 7.86 10.09 13.79
C ASP A 14 8.58 8.77 13.47
N LYS A 15 8.13 7.66 14.08
CA LYS A 15 8.70 6.33 13.83
C LYS A 15 8.52 5.90 12.37
N LEU A 16 7.32 6.06 11.81
CA LEU A 16 7.04 5.70 10.43
C LEU A 16 7.78 6.62 9.45
N THR A 17 8.00 7.89 9.79
CA THR A 17 8.84 8.80 8.99
C THR A 17 10.26 8.24 8.85
N ASN A 18 10.87 7.78 9.95
CA ASN A 18 12.21 7.17 9.89
C ASN A 18 12.22 5.90 9.02
N VAL A 19 11.22 5.02 9.18
CA VAL A 19 11.09 3.82 8.35
C VAL A 19 10.97 4.17 6.87
N VAL A 20 10.13 5.14 6.53
CA VAL A 20 9.96 5.59 5.15
C VAL A 20 11.26 6.15 4.58
N LEU A 21 12.01 6.94 5.36
CA LEU A 21 13.29 7.50 4.90
C LEU A 21 14.32 6.39 4.66
N GLU A 22 14.38 5.39 5.53
CA GLU A 22 15.30 4.26 5.40
C GLU A 22 14.93 3.36 4.20
N GLU A 23 13.66 3.00 4.07
CA GLU A 23 13.19 2.11 3.01
C GLU A 23 13.15 2.79 1.64
N ALA A 24 12.92 4.10 1.57
CA ALA A 24 12.87 4.84 0.30
C ALA A 24 14.27 5.20 -0.22
N ASP A 25 15.32 5.07 0.60
CA ASP A 25 16.69 5.38 0.20
C ASP A 25 17.20 4.34 -0.83
N PRO A 26 17.51 4.74 -2.08
CA PRO A 26 18.05 3.84 -3.09
C PRO A 26 19.37 3.18 -2.71
N GLU A 27 20.13 3.75 -1.78
CA GLU A 27 21.38 3.18 -1.28
C GLU A 27 21.14 1.94 -0.40
N ASN A 28 19.99 1.87 0.27
CA ASN A 28 19.58 0.73 1.11
C ASN A 28 18.94 -0.40 0.30
N TRP A 29 18.56 -0.15 -0.95
CA TRP A 29 17.95 -1.17 -1.80
C TRP A 29 18.96 -2.23 -2.24
N ALA A 30 18.45 -3.41 -2.60
CA ALA A 30 19.27 -4.48 -3.15
C ALA A 30 20.10 -3.99 -4.35
N GLY A 31 21.43 -4.03 -4.18
CA GLY A 31 22.39 -3.54 -5.16
C GLY A 31 22.41 -2.01 -5.31
N GLY A 32 22.12 -1.22 -4.26
CA GLY A 32 22.19 0.25 -4.26
C GLY A 32 23.49 0.80 -4.85
N ASN A 33 24.63 0.21 -4.46
CA ASN A 33 25.96 0.59 -4.94
C ASN A 33 26.32 0.10 -6.36
N LYS A 34 25.42 -0.58 -7.06
CA LYS A 34 25.66 -1.14 -8.40
C LYS A 34 24.92 -0.33 -9.46
N ARG A 35 25.55 -0.21 -10.64
CA ARG A 35 24.85 0.25 -11.83
C ARG A 35 23.72 -0.71 -12.17
N VAL A 36 22.62 -0.19 -12.72
CA VAL A 36 21.41 -0.96 -13.03
C VAL A 36 21.68 -2.18 -13.93
N ASN A 37 22.61 -2.04 -14.88
CA ASN A 37 23.01 -3.12 -15.78
C ASN A 37 23.93 -4.17 -15.15
N ALA A 38 24.50 -3.89 -13.97
CA ALA A 38 25.35 -4.79 -13.21
C ALA A 38 24.57 -5.56 -12.12
N LEU A 39 23.27 -5.33 -11.99
CA LEU A 39 22.42 -6.06 -11.06
C LEU A 39 22.14 -7.46 -11.56
N THR A 40 22.28 -8.44 -10.67
CA THR A 40 21.83 -9.80 -10.93
C THR A 40 20.31 -9.87 -11.06
N LYS A 41 19.78 -10.99 -11.58
CA LYS A 41 18.32 -11.20 -11.64
C LYS A 41 17.69 -11.16 -10.24
N GLN A 42 18.35 -11.76 -9.25
CA GLN A 42 17.87 -11.80 -7.87
C GLN A 42 17.81 -10.38 -7.28
N GLU A 43 18.91 -9.62 -7.36
CA GLU A 43 18.96 -8.24 -6.85
C GLU A 43 17.92 -7.34 -7.49
N ARG A 44 17.62 -7.50 -8.79
CA ARG A 44 16.53 -6.75 -9.44
C ARG A 44 15.15 -7.11 -8.88
N GLY A 45 14.93 -8.39 -8.57
CA GLY A 45 13.70 -8.87 -7.94
C GLY A 45 13.55 -8.35 -6.51
N ASP A 46 14.61 -8.43 -5.71
CA ASP A 46 14.61 -7.93 -4.34
C ASP A 46 14.46 -6.41 -4.30
N ARG A 47 15.17 -5.70 -5.19
CA ARG A 47 15.03 -4.23 -5.36
C ARG A 47 13.62 -3.81 -5.76
N TYR A 48 12.87 -4.64 -6.46
CA TYR A 48 11.46 -4.37 -6.76
C TYR A 48 10.61 -4.47 -5.49
N TRP A 49 10.89 -5.44 -4.62
CA TRP A 49 10.24 -5.57 -3.33
C TRP A 49 10.60 -4.44 -2.36
N ASP A 50 11.85 -3.99 -2.32
CA ASP A 50 12.27 -2.86 -1.49
C ASP A 50 11.43 -1.60 -1.79
N LYS A 51 11.23 -1.30 -3.08
CA LYS A 51 10.39 -0.17 -3.52
C LYS A 51 8.92 -0.34 -3.13
N LYS A 52 8.39 -1.57 -3.24
CA LYS A 52 7.01 -1.87 -2.83
C LYS A 52 6.83 -1.70 -1.32
N ASN A 53 7.81 -2.14 -0.55
CA ASN A 53 7.81 -2.00 0.90
C ASN A 53 7.85 -0.51 1.30
N ALA A 54 8.74 0.28 0.70
CA ALA A 54 8.81 1.72 0.91
C ALA A 54 7.48 2.43 0.59
N ALA A 55 6.82 2.07 -0.51
CA ALA A 55 5.51 2.62 -0.87
C ALA A 55 4.42 2.23 0.15
N ALA A 56 4.44 1.00 0.65
CA ALA A 56 3.51 0.54 1.68
C ALA A 56 3.73 1.31 3.01
N SER A 57 4.96 1.48 3.45
CA SER A 57 5.31 2.27 4.64
C SER A 57 4.90 3.73 4.51
N LEU A 58 5.10 4.35 3.33
CA LEU A 58 4.63 5.71 3.06
C LEU A 58 3.11 5.80 3.13
N THR A 59 2.39 4.80 2.62
CA THR A 59 0.93 4.73 2.70
C THR A 59 0.46 4.67 4.17
N LEU A 60 1.14 3.90 5.02
CA LEU A 60 0.84 3.86 6.45
C LEU A 60 1.07 5.23 7.11
N LEU A 61 2.16 5.91 6.79
CA LEU A 61 2.45 7.25 7.31
C LEU A 61 1.38 8.26 6.88
N ILE A 62 0.96 8.25 5.61
CA ILE A 62 -0.13 9.11 5.11
C ILE A 62 -1.42 8.87 5.90
N LYS A 63 -1.78 7.60 6.13
CA LYS A 63 -2.98 7.25 6.93
C LYS A 63 -2.88 7.76 8.37
N VAL A 64 -1.70 7.70 8.99
CA VAL A 64 -1.47 8.26 10.33
C VAL A 64 -1.60 9.79 10.33
N HIS A 65 -1.02 10.48 9.34
CA HIS A 65 -1.20 11.93 9.18
C HIS A 65 -2.69 12.30 8.98
N SER A 66 -3.45 11.52 8.22
CA SER A 66 -4.89 11.71 8.05
C SER A 66 -5.65 11.58 9.37
N LEU A 67 -5.33 10.58 10.20
CA LEU A 67 -5.90 10.42 11.55
C LEU A 67 -5.61 11.64 12.42
N ILE A 68 -4.35 12.09 12.48
CA ILE A 68 -3.96 13.30 13.23
C ILE A 68 -4.73 14.54 12.73
N GLY A 69 -4.87 14.69 11.41
CA GLY A 69 -5.57 15.79 10.76
C GLY A 69 -7.07 15.84 11.04
N MET A 70 -7.74 14.69 11.08
CA MET A 70 -9.17 14.60 11.45
C MET A 70 -9.41 15.09 12.87
N HIS A 71 -8.49 14.80 13.80
CA HIS A 71 -8.63 15.19 15.20
C HIS A 71 -8.26 16.65 15.51
N THR A 72 -7.44 17.28 14.68
CA THR A 72 -6.97 18.67 14.89
C THR A 72 -7.89 19.70 14.24
N ARG A 73 -8.55 19.37 13.13
CA ARG A 73 -9.42 20.31 12.39
C ARG A 73 -10.89 20.28 12.81
N GLY A 74 -11.32 19.36 13.66
CA GLY A 74 -12.74 19.17 14.00
C GLY A 74 -13.63 18.85 12.80
N GLY A 75 -13.02 18.51 11.66
CA GLY A 75 -13.71 18.33 10.38
C GLY A 75 -14.11 16.88 10.17
N ILE A 76 -15.35 16.68 9.71
CA ILE A 76 -15.79 15.44 9.09
C ILE A 76 -14.87 15.20 7.88
N PRO A 77 -14.27 14.01 7.71
CA PRO A 77 -13.42 13.74 6.55
C PRO A 77 -14.19 14.02 5.27
N THR A 78 -13.63 14.88 4.42
CA THR A 78 -14.04 14.95 3.02
C THR A 78 -13.75 13.59 2.41
N GLU A 79 -14.72 13.01 1.71
CA GLU A 79 -14.56 11.73 1.02
C GLU A 79 -13.28 11.74 0.18
N PRO A 80 -12.54 10.61 0.12
CA PRO A 80 -11.30 10.55 -0.64
C PRO A 80 -11.61 10.92 -2.09
N SER A 81 -11.01 12.02 -2.56
CA SER A 81 -11.06 12.36 -3.98
C SER A 81 -10.15 11.39 -4.72
N GLU A 82 -10.77 10.43 -5.42
CA GLU A 82 -10.29 9.73 -6.61
C GLU A 82 -8.76 9.51 -6.68
N SER A 83 -8.25 8.62 -5.82
CA SER A 83 -7.11 7.78 -6.19
C SER A 83 -7.33 6.32 -5.77
N ASP A 84 -8.60 5.91 -5.75
CA ASP A 84 -9.08 4.54 -5.48
C ASP A 84 -9.01 3.65 -6.73
N GLU A 85 -8.21 4.02 -7.75
CA GLU A 85 -8.08 3.23 -8.98
C GLU A 85 -7.68 1.78 -8.68
N GLU A 86 -6.80 1.56 -7.70
CA GLU A 86 -6.34 0.21 -7.32
C GLU A 86 -7.43 -0.58 -6.56
N PHE A 87 -8.26 0.10 -5.76
CA PHE A 87 -9.40 -0.50 -5.08
C PHE A 87 -10.54 -0.82 -6.06
N GLU A 88 -10.82 0.08 -6.99
CA GLU A 88 -11.76 -0.14 -8.10
C GLU A 88 -11.30 -1.27 -9.03
N LEU A 89 -10.00 -1.31 -9.37
CA LEU A 89 -9.41 -2.40 -10.16
C LEU A 89 -9.59 -3.74 -9.44
N GLY A 90 -9.33 -3.80 -8.13
CA GLY A 90 -9.59 -5.00 -7.32
C GLY A 90 -11.07 -5.43 -7.35
N GLN A 91 -12.00 -4.48 -7.26
CA GLN A 91 -13.43 -4.76 -7.31
C GLN A 91 -13.89 -5.25 -8.71
N ARG A 92 -13.31 -4.68 -9.79
CA ARG A 92 -13.58 -5.10 -11.18
C ARG A 92 -13.05 -6.52 -11.43
N VAL A 93 -11.85 -6.84 -10.95
CA VAL A 93 -11.26 -8.20 -11.07
C VAL A 93 -12.13 -9.23 -10.34
N SER A 94 -12.53 -8.96 -9.09
CA SER A 94 -13.36 -9.88 -8.31
C SER A 94 -14.73 -10.15 -8.96
N ASN A 95 -15.34 -9.12 -9.56
CA ASN A 95 -16.60 -9.29 -10.29
C ASN A 95 -16.42 -10.17 -11.55
N ALA A 96 -15.36 -9.94 -12.32
CA ALA A 96 -15.07 -10.73 -13.51
C ALA A 96 -14.78 -12.21 -13.16
N GLU A 97 -14.05 -12.47 -12.06
CA GLU A 97 -13.79 -13.82 -11.58
C GLU A 97 -15.07 -14.55 -11.18
N ARG A 98 -16.00 -13.86 -10.50
CA ARG A 98 -17.30 -14.40 -10.10
C ARG A 98 -18.18 -14.73 -11.31
N GLU A 99 -18.21 -13.86 -12.32
CA GLU A 99 -18.94 -14.10 -13.56
C GLU A 99 -18.37 -15.28 -14.35
N ALA A 100 -17.05 -15.37 -14.45
CA ALA A 100 -16.37 -16.49 -15.10
C ALA A 100 -16.67 -17.81 -14.37
N ALA A 101 -16.63 -17.84 -13.04
CA ALA A 101 -16.98 -19.01 -12.24
C ALA A 101 -18.43 -19.46 -12.48
N ALA A 102 -19.38 -18.52 -12.52
CA ALA A 102 -20.79 -18.81 -12.80
C ALA A 102 -21.02 -19.38 -14.21
N ILE A 103 -20.28 -18.88 -15.22
CA ILE A 103 -20.33 -19.42 -16.59
C ILE A 103 -19.77 -20.84 -16.63
N ILE A 104 -18.62 -21.09 -15.99
CA ILE A 104 -18.01 -22.42 -15.92
C ILE A 104 -18.95 -23.41 -15.22
N GLU A 105 -19.57 -23.02 -14.11
CA GLU A 105 -20.52 -23.85 -13.37
C GLU A 105 -21.76 -24.19 -14.22
N ARG A 106 -22.27 -23.22 -14.99
CA ARG A 106 -23.39 -23.42 -15.92
C ARG A 106 -23.02 -24.39 -17.05
N LEU A 107 -21.82 -24.29 -17.60
CA LEU A 107 -21.30 -25.20 -18.64
C LEU A 107 -21.08 -26.62 -18.10
N GLN A 108 -20.66 -26.77 -16.84
CA GLN A 108 -20.49 -28.07 -16.19
C GLN A 108 -21.84 -28.74 -15.87
N LYS A 109 -22.84 -27.96 -15.43
CA LYS A 109 -24.21 -28.47 -15.18
C LYS A 109 -24.96 -28.84 -16.45
N GLY A 110 -24.65 -28.22 -17.59
CA GLY A 110 -25.27 -28.52 -18.90
C GLY A 110 -24.66 -29.71 -19.66
N LYS A 111 -23.70 -30.45 -19.06
CA LYS A 111 -22.98 -31.56 -19.70
C LYS A 111 -23.44 -32.96 -19.22
N LYS A 112 -24.67 -33.09 -18.71
CA LYS A 112 -25.33 -34.38 -18.45
C LYS A 112 -26.41 -34.66 -19.48
#